data_AF-A0A8H6IL58-F1
#
_entry.id   AF-A0A8H6IL58-F1
#
_cell.length_a   1.000
_cell.length_b   1.000
_cell.length_c   1.000
_cell.angle_alpha   90.00
_cell.angle_beta   90.00
_cell.angle_gamma   90.00
#
_symmetry.space_group_name_H-M   'P 1'
#
loop_
_entity.id
_entity.type
_entity.pdbx_description
1 polymer ?
#
loop_
_entity_poly.entity_id
_entity_poly.type
_entity_poly.pdbx_seq_one_letter_code
_entity_poly.pdbx_strand_id
1 'polypeptide(L)'
;ETRNPTLLATNYVSHPVAVWIIEASELRAAGMPPGSFTLSFKGDSVCSEIFQTVIIRDAAWQLAMEKCIERGLLPKAMHPRSPFFWRANNSWYIFHGFPQAVQDMLDKKSVVKCDFDLGSGIDVEELIEEKLAVCADVKAWEEGWSIRERDWLEPRLPLPSWDSLLCENSSQW
;
A
#
# COMPACT_ATOMS: atom_id res chain seq x y z
N GLU A 1 26.95 14.50 6.09
CA GLU A 1 25.59 14.85 6.56
C GLU A 1 25.10 13.79 7.53
N THR A 2 24.73 14.20 8.73
CA THR A 2 24.12 13.35 9.75
C THR A 2 22.66 13.13 9.41
N ARG A 3 22.26 11.88 9.11
CA ARG A 3 20.86 11.48 8.92
C ARG A 3 20.00 11.97 10.09
N ASN A 4 18.95 12.72 9.79
CA ASN A 4 17.92 13.05 10.77
C ASN A 4 17.12 11.75 11.05
N PRO A 5 17.17 11.17 12.27
CA PRO A 5 16.62 9.84 12.55
C PRO A 5 15.09 9.76 12.48
N THR A 6 14.42 10.86 12.19
CA THR A 6 12.95 11.02 12.19
C THR A 6 12.31 10.89 10.81
N LEU A 7 13.08 10.81 9.73
CA LEU A 7 12.55 10.75 8.36
C LEU A 7 12.22 9.31 7.95
N LEU A 8 10.98 9.08 7.53
CA LEU A 8 10.50 7.80 7.00
C LEU A 8 10.57 7.82 5.48
N ALA A 9 11.34 6.91 4.87
CA ALA A 9 11.37 6.82 3.42
C ALA A 9 10.06 6.23 2.89
N THR A 10 9.48 6.86 1.89
CA THR A 10 8.13 6.50 1.38
C THR A 10 8.07 5.09 0.81
N ASN A 11 9.16 4.62 0.21
CA ASN A 11 9.28 3.25 -0.31
C ASN A 11 9.19 2.14 0.76
N TYR A 12 9.33 2.47 2.05
CA TYR A 12 9.18 1.50 3.15
C TYR A 12 7.82 1.55 3.84
N VAL A 13 6.92 2.45 3.45
CA VAL A 13 5.63 2.64 4.14
C VAL A 13 4.63 1.54 3.79
N SER A 14 4.55 1.16 2.51
CA SER A 14 3.49 0.28 2.04
C SER A 14 3.54 -1.11 2.63
N HIS A 15 4.72 -1.71 2.78
CA HIS A 15 4.83 -3.09 3.25
C HIS A 15 4.33 -3.28 4.70
N PRO A 16 4.75 -2.50 5.72
CA PRO A 16 4.21 -2.61 7.07
C PRO A 16 2.69 -2.42 7.16
N VAL A 17 2.15 -1.44 6.44
CA VAL A 17 0.70 -1.16 6.44
C VAL A 17 -0.06 -2.29 5.71
N ALA A 18 0.49 -2.80 4.62
CA ALA A 18 -0.11 -3.88 3.85
C ALA A 18 -0.22 -5.18 4.65
N VAL A 19 0.72 -5.50 5.54
CA VAL A 19 0.61 -6.65 6.45
C VAL A 19 -0.71 -6.58 7.22
N TRP A 20 -0.99 -5.44 7.87
CA TRP A 20 -2.22 -5.27 8.64
C TRP A 20 -3.47 -5.30 7.75
N ILE A 21 -3.44 -4.68 6.57
CA ILE A 21 -4.56 -4.67 5.64
C ILE A 21 -4.90 -6.10 5.17
N ILE A 22 -3.89 -6.85 4.73
CA ILE A 22 -4.06 -8.21 4.21
C ILE A 22 -4.50 -9.16 5.32
N GLU A 23 -3.79 -9.19 6.45
CA GLU A 23 -4.14 -10.10 7.55
C GLU A 23 -5.57 -9.87 8.02
N ALA A 24 -5.97 -8.60 8.23
CA ALA A 24 -7.33 -8.27 8.61
C ALA A 24 -8.36 -8.75 7.57
N SER A 25 -8.06 -8.58 6.29
CA SER A 25 -8.95 -9.00 5.18
C SER A 25 -9.13 -10.52 5.11
N GLU A 26 -8.10 -11.29 5.48
CA GLU A 26 -8.13 -12.75 5.47
C GLU A 26 -8.83 -13.39 6.68
N LEU A 27 -9.06 -12.65 7.77
CA LEU A 27 -9.65 -13.20 9.00
C LEU A 27 -10.99 -13.91 8.77
N ARG A 28 -11.82 -13.37 7.87
CA ARG A 28 -13.10 -14.01 7.53
C ARG A 28 -12.89 -15.35 6.83
N ALA A 29 -11.95 -15.43 5.89
CA ALA A 29 -11.61 -16.67 5.21
C ALA A 29 -11.00 -17.69 6.18
N ALA A 30 -10.32 -17.23 7.22
CA ALA A 30 -9.80 -18.04 8.32
C ALA A 30 -10.89 -18.52 9.32
N GLY A 31 -12.16 -18.19 9.10
CA GLY A 31 -13.30 -18.67 9.89
C GLY A 31 -13.82 -17.68 10.94
N MET A 32 -13.32 -16.44 10.97
CA MET A 32 -13.88 -15.42 11.86
C MET A 32 -15.29 -15.02 11.41
N PRO A 33 -16.30 -14.97 12.32
CA PRO A 33 -17.65 -14.62 11.94
C PRO A 33 -17.75 -13.17 11.40
N PRO A 34 -18.66 -12.90 10.44
CA PRO A 34 -18.87 -11.55 9.93
C PRO A 34 -19.26 -10.57 11.05
N GLY A 35 -18.63 -9.40 11.07
CA GLY A 35 -18.90 -8.35 12.05
C GLY A 35 -18.23 -8.54 13.41
N SER A 36 -17.51 -9.65 13.64
CA SER A 36 -16.77 -9.87 14.89
C SER A 36 -15.49 -9.04 15.02
N PHE A 37 -15.00 -8.44 13.93
CA PHE A 37 -13.78 -7.67 13.89
C PHE A 37 -13.90 -6.48 12.94
N THR A 38 -13.14 -5.41 13.23
CA THR A 38 -12.91 -4.26 12.35
C THR A 38 -11.55 -3.70 12.72
N LEU A 39 -10.67 -3.50 11.73
CA LEU A 39 -9.43 -2.75 11.91
C LEU A 39 -9.69 -1.30 11.54
N SER A 40 -9.40 -0.35 12.43
CA SER A 40 -9.60 1.08 12.16
C SER A 40 -8.29 1.83 12.25
N PHE A 41 -7.85 2.42 11.14
CA PHE A 41 -6.77 3.39 11.10
C PHE A 41 -7.31 4.76 11.46
N LYS A 42 -6.75 5.34 12.52
CA LYS A 42 -7.05 6.70 12.96
C LYS A 42 -5.92 7.65 12.60
N GLY A 43 -6.23 8.81 12.05
CA GLY A 43 -5.21 9.71 11.52
C GLY A 43 -5.68 11.12 11.21
N ASP A 44 -4.72 11.95 10.81
CA ASP A 44 -4.97 13.34 10.39
C ASP A 44 -4.78 13.50 8.87
N SER A 45 -4.63 14.75 8.41
CA SER A 45 -4.34 15.05 7.01
C SER A 45 -3.03 14.43 6.51
N VAL A 46 -2.05 14.19 7.39
CA VAL A 46 -0.80 13.51 7.02
C VAL A 46 -1.08 12.05 6.70
N CYS A 47 -1.94 11.38 7.47
CA CYS A 47 -2.37 10.01 7.13
C CYS A 47 -3.13 9.96 5.80
N SER A 48 -3.99 10.95 5.52
CA SER A 48 -4.67 11.07 4.23
C SER A 48 -3.66 11.16 3.08
N GLU A 49 -2.67 12.05 3.22
CA GLU A 49 -1.61 12.22 2.22
C GLU A 49 -0.80 10.94 2.02
N ILE A 50 -0.41 10.26 3.09
CA ILE A 50 0.35 9.00 3.02
C ILE A 50 -0.45 7.92 2.29
N PHE A 51 -1.73 7.77 2.62
CA PHE A 51 -2.57 6.77 1.97
C PHE A 51 -2.74 7.07 0.49
N GLN A 52 -2.96 8.34 0.12
CA GLN A 52 -3.16 8.74 -1.27
C GLN A 52 -1.87 8.61 -2.10
N THR A 53 -0.77 9.20 -1.63
CA THR A 53 0.48 9.31 -2.40
C THR A 53 1.35 8.05 -2.34
N VAL A 54 1.14 7.20 -1.33
CA VAL A 54 1.94 5.98 -1.13
C VAL A 54 1.08 4.74 -1.25
N ILE A 55 0.14 4.49 -0.33
CA ILE A 55 -0.57 3.19 -0.26
C ILE A 55 -1.42 2.92 -1.52
N ILE A 56 -2.24 3.89 -1.93
CA ILE A 56 -3.16 3.79 -3.07
C ILE A 56 -2.37 3.79 -4.38
N ARG A 57 -1.39 4.69 -4.49
CA ARG A 57 -0.42 4.72 -5.59
C ARG A 57 0.29 3.37 -5.77
N ASP A 58 0.65 2.75 -4.66
CA ASP A 58 1.37 1.50 -4.66
C ASP A 58 0.51 0.31 -5.07
N ALA A 59 -0.73 0.26 -4.58
CA ALA A 59 -1.73 -0.70 -5.01
C ALA A 59 -2.04 -0.58 -6.51
N ALA A 60 -2.24 0.65 -7.00
CA ALA A 60 -2.55 0.90 -8.40
C ALA A 60 -1.40 0.47 -9.33
N TRP A 61 -0.15 0.74 -8.96
CA TRP A 61 1.01 0.33 -9.74
C TRP A 61 1.18 -1.18 -9.80
N GLN A 62 1.01 -1.87 -8.66
CA GLN A 62 1.08 -3.33 -8.64
C GLN A 62 0.00 -3.92 -9.57
N LEU A 63 -1.23 -3.40 -9.50
CA LEU A 63 -2.32 -3.83 -10.38
C LEU A 63 -2.04 -3.52 -11.86
N ALA A 64 -1.44 -2.36 -12.16
CA ALA A 64 -1.02 -2.01 -13.51
C ALA A 64 0.00 -3.01 -14.06
N MET A 65 1.02 -3.37 -13.27
CA MET A 65 2.02 -4.37 -13.66
C MET A 65 1.39 -5.75 -13.88
N GLU A 66 0.54 -6.19 -12.95
CA GLU A 66 -0.19 -7.46 -13.06
C GLU A 66 -1.02 -7.50 -14.36
N LYS A 67 -1.82 -6.46 -14.64
CA LYS A 67 -2.61 -6.34 -15.89
C LYS A 67 -1.73 -6.33 -17.14
N CYS A 68 -0.63 -5.58 -17.14
CA CYS A 68 0.30 -5.55 -18.27
C CYS A 68 0.90 -6.93 -18.55
N ILE A 69 1.26 -7.69 -17.51
CA ILE A 69 1.76 -9.06 -17.65
C ILE A 69 0.66 -10.01 -18.17
N GLU A 70 -0.56 -9.91 -17.65
CA GLU A 70 -1.71 -10.71 -18.09
C GLU A 70 -2.06 -10.46 -19.56
N ARG A 71 -1.98 -9.22 -20.01
CA ARG A 71 -2.21 -8.80 -21.41
C ARG A 71 -1.03 -9.14 -22.34
N GLY A 72 0.09 -9.60 -21.81
CA GLY A 72 1.31 -9.87 -22.57
C GLY A 72 2.06 -8.63 -23.04
N LEU A 73 1.79 -7.46 -22.43
CA LEU A 73 2.51 -6.20 -22.65
C LEU A 73 3.86 -6.21 -21.94
N LEU A 74 3.97 -6.95 -20.84
CA LEU A 74 5.22 -7.21 -20.11
C LEU A 74 5.54 -8.72 -20.05
N PRO A 75 6.82 -9.12 -19.90
CA PRO A 75 7.21 -10.51 -19.84
C PRO A 75 6.58 -11.28 -18.68
N LYS A 76 6.05 -12.48 -18.97
CA LYS A 76 5.47 -13.39 -17.95
C LYS A 76 6.44 -13.79 -16.84
N ALA A 77 7.75 -13.73 -17.09
CA ALA A 77 8.78 -14.03 -16.09
C ALA A 77 8.68 -13.13 -14.85
N MET A 78 8.08 -11.94 -14.99
CA MET A 78 7.83 -10.97 -13.92
C MET A 78 6.57 -11.24 -13.11
N HIS A 79 5.74 -12.20 -13.50
CA HIS A 79 4.52 -12.48 -12.74
C HIS A 79 4.90 -12.98 -11.33
N PRO A 80 4.23 -12.57 -10.23
CA PRO A 80 4.55 -13.04 -8.87
C PRO A 80 4.53 -14.57 -8.70
N ARG A 81 3.77 -15.26 -9.54
CA ARG A 81 3.70 -16.75 -9.60
C ARG A 81 4.77 -17.40 -10.49
N SER A 82 5.63 -16.62 -11.14
CA SER A 82 6.71 -17.13 -12.00
C SER A 82 7.85 -17.71 -11.14
N PRO A 83 8.43 -18.87 -11.51
CA PRO A 83 9.64 -19.39 -10.86
C PRO A 83 10.84 -18.44 -10.94
N PHE A 84 10.84 -17.54 -11.93
CA PHE A 84 11.89 -16.55 -12.16
C PHE A 84 11.63 -15.24 -11.41
N PHE A 85 10.46 -15.08 -10.79
CA PHE A 85 10.06 -13.85 -10.10
C PHE A 85 11.13 -13.44 -9.08
N TRP A 86 11.47 -14.30 -8.13
CA TRP A 86 12.47 -14.01 -7.08
C TRP A 86 13.88 -13.70 -7.58
N ARG A 87 14.17 -13.94 -8.87
CA ARG A 87 15.45 -13.56 -9.50
C ARG A 87 15.41 -12.14 -10.08
N ALA A 88 14.22 -11.57 -10.26
CA ALA A 88 14.01 -10.17 -10.61
C ALA A 88 13.89 -9.31 -9.34
N ASN A 89 14.33 -8.05 -9.43
CA ASN A 89 14.21 -7.09 -8.34
C ASN A 89 12.77 -6.54 -8.29
N ASN A 90 11.81 -7.34 -7.83
CA ASN A 90 10.38 -6.96 -7.84
C ASN A 90 10.00 -6.09 -6.65
N SER A 91 10.70 -4.97 -6.48
CA SER A 91 10.43 -4.00 -5.42
C SER A 91 9.01 -3.41 -5.51
N TRP A 92 8.36 -3.56 -6.67
CA TRP A 92 7.00 -3.14 -6.99
C TRP A 92 5.90 -4.05 -6.42
N TYR A 93 6.23 -5.29 -6.06
CA TYR A 93 5.26 -6.25 -5.52
C TYR A 93 5.24 -6.19 -4.00
N ILE A 94 4.05 -5.97 -3.43
CA ILE A 94 3.87 -5.79 -2.00
C ILE A 94 3.31 -7.07 -1.38
N PHE A 95 2.09 -7.45 -1.75
CA PHE A 95 1.45 -8.71 -1.34
C PHE A 95 0.45 -9.17 -2.40
N HIS A 96 0.17 -10.48 -2.39
CA HIS A 96 -0.92 -11.01 -3.18
C HIS A 96 -2.25 -10.47 -2.64
N GLY A 97 -3.13 -10.01 -3.53
CA GLY A 97 -4.43 -9.45 -3.13
C GLY A 97 -4.37 -8.03 -2.58
N PHE A 98 -3.18 -7.43 -2.44
CA PHE A 98 -3.03 -6.06 -1.92
C PHE A 98 -3.81 -5.02 -2.74
N PRO A 99 -3.76 -5.01 -4.09
CA PRO A 99 -4.56 -4.06 -4.85
C PRO A 99 -6.06 -4.22 -4.62
N GLN A 100 -6.55 -5.45 -4.52
CA GLN A 100 -7.97 -5.70 -4.27
C GLN A 100 -8.38 -5.26 -2.85
N ALA A 101 -7.54 -5.52 -1.85
CA ALA A 101 -7.82 -5.10 -0.48
C ALA A 101 -7.90 -3.57 -0.34
N VAL A 102 -7.02 -2.84 -1.03
CA VAL A 102 -7.07 -1.36 -1.08
C VAL A 102 -8.29 -0.87 -1.86
N GLN A 103 -8.67 -1.52 -2.97
CA GLN A 103 -9.91 -1.19 -3.68
C GLN A 103 -11.14 -1.41 -2.79
N ASP A 104 -11.18 -2.49 -2.02
CA ASP A 104 -12.29 -2.78 -1.10
C ASP A 104 -12.37 -1.73 0.04
N MET A 105 -11.24 -1.14 0.44
CA MET A 105 -11.22 0.00 1.38
C MET A 105 -11.83 1.26 0.75
N LEU A 106 -11.44 1.60 -0.48
CA LEU A 106 -11.99 2.73 -1.24
C LEU A 106 -13.50 2.58 -1.47
N ASP A 107 -13.95 1.37 -1.80
CA ASP A 107 -15.35 1.01 -2.01
C ASP A 107 -16.15 0.90 -0.70
N LYS A 108 -15.51 1.05 0.46
CA LYS A 108 -16.10 0.89 1.81
C LYS A 108 -16.72 -0.51 2.04
N LYS A 109 -16.14 -1.53 1.42
CA LYS A 109 -16.52 -2.95 1.56
C LYS A 109 -15.57 -3.73 2.48
N SER A 110 -14.39 -3.18 2.77
CA SER A 110 -13.38 -3.82 3.61
C SER A 110 -13.74 -3.82 5.10
N VAL A 111 -13.20 -4.79 5.83
CA VAL A 111 -13.17 -4.82 7.31
C VAL A 111 -12.18 -3.80 7.89
N VAL A 112 -11.27 -3.31 7.04
CA VAL A 112 -10.33 -2.23 7.33
C VAL A 112 -11.01 -0.91 7.02
N LYS A 113 -11.01 0.00 7.99
CA LYS A 113 -11.62 1.34 7.91
C LYS A 113 -10.58 2.41 8.21
N CYS A 114 -10.79 3.60 7.64
CA CYS A 114 -10.02 4.80 7.97
C CYS A 114 -11.00 5.90 8.42
N ASP A 115 -10.60 6.72 9.39
CA ASP A 115 -11.35 7.92 9.80
C ASP A 115 -10.92 9.20 9.06
N PHE A 116 -9.90 9.08 8.21
CA PHE A 116 -9.38 10.12 7.34
C PHE A 116 -9.70 9.83 5.87
N ASP A 117 -9.51 10.82 5.01
CA ASP A 117 -9.91 10.73 3.61
C ASP A 117 -8.90 9.93 2.77
N LEU A 118 -9.41 8.90 2.09
CA LEU A 118 -8.63 8.10 1.15
C LEU A 118 -8.57 8.73 -0.25
N GLY A 119 -9.35 9.78 -0.51
CA GLY A 119 -9.44 10.40 -1.81
C GLY A 119 -10.09 9.50 -2.86
N SER A 120 -9.84 9.81 -4.13
CA SER A 120 -10.20 8.94 -5.25
C SER A 120 -9.09 7.92 -5.51
N GLY A 121 -9.48 6.70 -5.87
CA GLY A 121 -8.53 5.72 -6.42
C GLY A 121 -7.85 6.26 -7.69
N ILE A 122 -6.77 5.60 -8.10
CA ILE A 122 -6.05 5.92 -9.34
C ILE A 122 -6.66 5.10 -10.47
N ASP A 123 -6.92 5.75 -11.62
CA ASP A 123 -7.31 5.03 -12.83
C ASP A 123 -6.12 4.20 -13.32
N VAL A 124 -6.26 2.89 -13.20
CA VAL A 124 -5.20 1.94 -13.54
C VAL A 124 -4.98 1.88 -15.05
N GLU A 125 -6.01 2.09 -15.87
CA GLU A 125 -5.84 2.06 -17.32
C GLU A 125 -5.11 3.32 -17.80
N GLU A 126 -5.45 4.49 -17.25
CA GLU A 126 -4.70 5.73 -17.50
C GLU A 126 -3.24 5.59 -17.06
N LEU A 127 -2.99 5.01 -15.87
CA LEU A 127 -1.64 4.74 -15.39
C LEU A 127 -0.87 3.80 -16.33
N ILE A 128 -1.51 2.75 -16.85
CA ILE A 128 -0.89 1.84 -17.81
C ILE A 128 -0.50 2.59 -19.09
N GLU A 129 -1.41 3.40 -19.64
CA GLU A 129 -1.17 4.18 -20.86
C GLU A 129 -0.02 5.17 -20.67
N GLU A 130 -0.03 5.94 -19.57
CA GLU A 130 1.01 6.91 -19.24
C GLU A 130 2.39 6.24 -19.15
N LYS A 131 2.48 5.11 -18.43
CA LYS A 131 3.75 4.43 -18.22
C LYS A 131 4.23 3.67 -19.44
N LEU A 132 3.35 3.08 -20.26
CA LEU A 132 3.77 2.46 -21.52
C LEU A 132 4.30 3.49 -22.53
N ALA A 133 3.81 4.73 -22.47
CA ALA A 133 4.31 5.81 -23.34
C ALA A 133 5.74 6.26 -22.98
N VAL A 134 6.15 6.10 -21.72
CA VAL A 134 7.42 6.65 -21.20
C VAL A 134 8.45 5.55 -20.90
N CYS A 135 8.01 4.36 -20.49
CA CYS A 135 8.89 3.24 -20.15
C CYS A 135 9.18 2.41 -21.41
N ALA A 136 10.40 2.54 -21.94
CA ALA A 136 10.84 1.79 -23.12
C ALA A 136 11.00 0.28 -22.86
N ASP A 137 11.18 -0.13 -21.60
CA ASP A 137 11.29 -1.52 -21.19
C ASP A 137 10.81 -1.75 -19.75
N VAL A 138 10.83 -3.02 -19.36
CA VAL A 138 10.53 -3.51 -18.00
C VAL A 138 11.32 -2.79 -16.92
N LYS A 139 12.61 -2.55 -17.15
CA LYS A 139 13.52 -1.98 -16.15
C LYS A 139 13.14 -0.52 -15.88
N ALA A 140 12.76 0.21 -16.92
CA ALA A 140 12.22 1.57 -16.78
C ALA A 140 10.92 1.58 -15.95
N TRP A 141 10.09 0.53 -16.02
CA TRP A 141 8.90 0.40 -15.19
C TRP A 141 9.25 0.11 -13.71
N GLU A 142 10.22 -0.79 -13.47
CA GLU A 142 10.72 -1.06 -12.11
C GLU A 142 11.41 0.15 -11.48
N GLU A 143 12.15 0.93 -12.28
CA GLU A 143 12.77 2.18 -11.84
C GLU A 143 11.71 3.24 -11.55
N GLY A 144 10.68 3.35 -12.39
CA GLY A 144 9.55 4.27 -12.19
C GLY A 144 8.81 4.03 -10.87
N TRP A 145 8.76 2.78 -10.39
CA TRP A 145 8.20 2.48 -9.08
C TRP A 145 8.92 3.21 -7.94
N SER A 146 10.25 3.28 -8.04
CA SER A 146 11.11 3.88 -7.02
C SER A 146 11.05 5.41 -7.04
N ILE A 147 10.54 6.01 -8.12
CA ILE A 147 10.33 7.46 -8.22
C ILE A 147 9.05 7.81 -7.46
N ARG A 148 9.20 8.63 -6.42
CA ARG A 148 8.11 9.03 -5.53
C ARG A 148 7.86 10.53 -5.68
N GLU A 149 6.65 10.98 -5.37
CA GLU A 149 6.36 12.42 -5.29
C GLU A 149 7.18 13.07 -4.15
N ARG A 150 7.36 12.34 -3.04
CA ARG A 150 8.30 12.66 -1.98
C ARG A 150 9.09 11.43 -1.59
N ASP A 151 10.39 11.59 -1.45
CA ASP A 151 11.26 10.49 -1.00
C ASP A 151 11.15 10.22 0.51
N TRP A 152 10.80 11.26 1.28
CA TRP A 152 10.79 11.23 2.72
C TRP A 152 9.53 11.90 3.27
N LEU A 153 8.98 11.29 4.31
CA LEU A 153 7.93 11.84 5.13
C LEU A 153 8.51 12.20 6.49
N GLU A 154 8.05 13.32 7.03
CA GLU A 154 8.23 13.67 8.44
C GLU A 154 6.99 13.19 9.19
N PRO A 155 6.98 11.96 9.74
CA PRO A 155 5.95 11.59 10.69
C PRO A 155 6.02 12.60 11.82
N ARG A 156 4.89 13.29 12.08
CA ARG A 156 4.77 14.09 13.30
C ARG A 156 5.13 13.20 14.48
N LEU A 157 5.91 13.75 15.42
CA LEU A 157 6.30 13.06 16.68
C LEU A 157 5.09 12.29 17.21
N PRO A 158 5.29 11.05 17.67
CA PRO A 158 4.19 10.11 17.81
C PRO A 158 3.05 10.74 18.62
N LEU A 159 1.83 10.36 18.23
CA LEU A 159 0.68 10.28 19.13
C LEU A 159 1.13 9.86 20.54
N PRO A 160 0.40 10.24 21.61
CA PRO A 160 0.73 10.01 23.01
C PRO A 160 1.62 8.78 23.24
N SER A 161 2.63 8.91 24.10
CA SER A 161 3.55 7.79 24.42
C SER A 161 2.79 6.49 24.65
N TRP A 162 3.42 5.33 24.43
CA TRP A 162 2.81 4.02 24.72
C TRP A 162 2.11 4.06 26.09
N ASP A 163 2.79 4.57 27.12
CA ASP A 163 2.23 4.73 28.47
C ASP A 163 0.91 5.54 28.50
N SER A 164 0.79 6.57 27.67
CA SER A 164 -0.42 7.37 27.53
C SER A 164 -1.55 6.58 26.85
N LEU A 165 -1.22 5.76 25.84
CA LEU A 165 -2.18 4.85 25.19
C LEU A 165 -2.64 3.71 26.14
N LEU A 166 -1.79 3.26 27.08
CA LEU A 166 -2.20 2.32 28.15
C LEU A 166 -3.22 2.93 29.08
N CYS A 167 -2.94 4.16 29.51
CA CYS A 167 -3.80 4.86 30.45
C CYS A 167 -5.19 5.11 29.84
N GLU A 168 -5.27 5.47 28.56
CA GLU A 168 -6.55 5.64 27.86
C GLU A 168 -7.35 4.33 27.74
N ASN A 169 -6.69 3.21 27.42
CA ASN A 169 -7.37 1.90 27.29
C ASN A 169 -7.74 1.25 28.63
N SER A 170 -7.06 1.61 29.72
CA SER A 170 -7.35 1.11 31.08
C SER A 170 -8.39 1.95 31.83
N SER A 171 -8.63 3.19 31.41
CA SER A 171 -9.62 4.09 32.04
C SER A 171 -11.07 3.88 31.56
N GLN A 172 -11.32 2.89 30.69
CA GLN A 172 -12.64 2.55 30.16
C GLN A 172 -13.29 1.31 30.83
N TRP A 173 -12.76 0.86 31.97
CA TRP A 173 -13.30 -0.25 32.77
C TRP A 173 -13.65 0.19 34.19
#